data_AF-A0A5K7ZS82-F1
#
_entry.id   AF-A0A5K7ZS82-F1
#
_cell.length_a   1.000
_cell.length_b   1.000
_cell.length_c   1.000
_cell.angle_alpha   90.00
_cell.angle_beta   90.00
_cell.angle_gamma   90.00
#
_symmetry.space_group_name_H-M   'P 1'
#
loop_
_entity.id
_entity.type
_entity.pdbx_description
1 polymer ?
#
loop_
_entity_poly.entity_id
_entity_poly.type
_entity_poly.pdbx_seq_one_letter_code
_entity_poly.pdbx_strand_id
1 'polypeptide(L)' 'MSTGMVVVLTGVVFFLLTCVAILDIARKDFGSIQMKALWGFLVAVVPFIGVIIYFLIGYKKGKRPVAEGPAD' A
#
# COMPACT_ATOMS: atom_id res chain seq x y z
N MET A 1 -2.17 -18.52 11.51
CA MET A 1 -1.54 -17.62 10.51
C MET A 1 -0.51 -16.76 11.22
N SER A 2 0.66 -16.50 10.63
CA SER A 2 1.61 -15.55 11.22
C SER A 2 1.11 -14.11 11.04
N THR A 3 1.50 -13.19 11.94
CA THR A 3 1.14 -11.76 11.83
C THR A 3 1.58 -11.18 10.50
N GLY A 4 2.80 -11.53 10.04
CA GLY A 4 3.30 -11.09 8.73
C GLY A 4 2.44 -11.56 7.57
N MET A 5 1.96 -12.82 7.61
CA MET A 5 1.08 -13.34 6.58
C MET A 5 -0.27 -12.61 6.55
N VAL A 6 -0.86 -12.29 7.70
CA VAL A 6 -2.10 -11.50 7.76
C VAL A 6 -1.90 -10.13 7.14
N VAL A 7 -0.82 -9.42 7.50
CA VAL A 7 -0.50 -8.10 6.93
C VAL A 7 -0.34 -8.17 5.41
N VAL A 8 0.40 -9.17 4.91
CA VAL A 8 0.60 -9.35 3.46
C VAL A 8 -0.72 -9.63 2.75
N LEU A 9 -1.56 -10.54 3.26
CA LEU A 9 -2.85 -10.86 2.65
C LEU A 9 -3.79 -9.66 2.63
N THR A 10 -3.84 -8.88 3.72
CA THR A 10 -4.59 -7.62 3.73
C THR A 10 -4.05 -6.66 2.67
N GLY A 11 -2.74 -6.50 2.56
CA GLY A 11 -2.11 -5.66 1.53
C GLY A 11 -2.49 -6.08 0.11
N VAL A 12 -2.50 -7.39 -0.18
CA VAL A 12 -2.92 -7.94 -1.48
C VAL A 12 -4.38 -7.62 -1.78
N VAL A 13 -5.28 -7.82 -0.81
CA VAL A 13 -6.71 -7.50 -0.99
C VAL A 13 -6.90 -6.02 -1.30
N PHE A 14 -6.25 -5.13 -0.55
CA PHE A 14 -6.35 -3.68 -0.79
C PHE A 14 -5.76 -3.28 -2.14
N PHE A 15 -4.63 -3.87 -2.56
CA PHE A 15 -4.06 -3.64 -3.88
C PHE A 15 -5.03 -4.02 -5.01
N LEU A 16 -5.66 -5.20 -4.91
CA LEU A 16 -6.65 -5.64 -5.89
C LEU A 16 -7.86 -4.70 -5.93
N LEU A 17 -8.34 -4.23 -4.77
CA LEU A 17 -9.41 -3.24 -4.70
C LEU A 17 -9.02 -1.91 -5.35
N THR A 18 -7.78 -1.44 -5.17
CA THR A 18 -7.26 -0.26 -5.87
C THR A 18 -7.28 -0.47 -7.40
N CYS A 19 -6.83 -1.62 -7.89
CA CYS A 19 -6.89 -1.93 -9.32
C CYS A 19 -8.33 -1.93 -9.86
N VAL A 20 -9.26 -2.56 -9.13
CA VAL A 20 -10.70 -2.59 -9.49
C VAL A 20 -11.27 -1.17 -9.53
N ALA A 21 -10.96 -0.33 -8.54
CA ALA A 21 -11.41 1.06 -8.49
C ALA A 21 -10.86 1.89 -9.66
N ILE A 22 -9.59 1.71 -10.04
CA ILE A 22 -9.01 2.40 -11.20
C ILE A 22 -9.72 1.97 -12.50
N LEU A 23 -9.98 0.68 -12.68
CA LEU A 23 -10.72 0.18 -13.84
C LEU A 23 -12.15 0.72 -13.89
N ASP A 24 -12.81 0.82 -12.75
CA ASP A 24 -14.15 1.42 -12.63
C ASP A 24 -14.14 2.91 -13.01
N ILE A 25 -13.20 3.68 -12.47
CA ILE A 25 -13.01 5.11 -12.79
C ILE A 25 -12.71 5.31 -14.28
N ALA A 26 -11.90 4.44 -14.89
CA ALA A 26 -11.57 4.53 -16.30
C ALA A 26 -12.82 4.37 -17.18
N ARG A 27 -13.70 3.42 -16.84
CA ARG A 27 -14.90 3.05 -17.62
C ARG A 27 -16.09 3.97 -17.41
N LYS A 28 -16.23 4.61 -16.25
CA LYS A 28 -17.36 5.51 -15.95
C LYS A 28 -17.20 6.88 -16.59
N ASP A 29 -18.33 7.50 -16.91
CA ASP A 29 -18.38 8.93 -17.23
C ASP A 29 -18.63 9.72 -15.94
N PHE A 30 -17.83 10.75 -15.71
CA PHE A 30 -17.91 11.64 -14.54
C PHE A 30 -18.45 13.03 -14.90
N GLY A 31 -18.87 13.25 -16.15
CA GLY A 31 -19.35 14.55 -16.64
C GLY A 31 -18.25 15.57 -16.89
N SER A 32 -17.08 15.42 -16.27
CA SER A 32 -15.88 16.20 -16.59
C SER A 32 -14.59 15.40 -16.41
N ILE A 33 -13.56 15.75 -17.20
CA ILE A 33 -12.24 15.14 -17.09
C ILE A 33 -11.57 15.45 -15.74
N GLN A 34 -11.83 16.64 -15.17
CA GLN A 34 -11.26 17.05 -13.88
C GLN A 34 -11.78 16.17 -12.74
N MET A 35 -13.08 15.87 -12.73
CA MET A 35 -13.66 14.98 -11.71
C MET A 35 -13.13 13.56 -11.82
N LYS A 36 -13.00 13.02 -13.04
CA LYS A 36 -12.38 11.71 -13.26
C LYS A 36 -10.93 11.68 -12.76
N ALA A 37 -10.15 12.71 -13.08
CA ALA A 37 -8.76 12.82 -12.67
C ALA A 37 -8.62 12.94 -11.13
N LEU A 38 -9.51 13.68 -10.47
CA LEU A 38 -9.51 13.80 -9.01
C LEU A 38 -9.70 12.43 -8.33
N TRP A 39 -10.72 11.67 -8.74
CA TRP A 39 -10.97 10.35 -8.19
C TRP A 39 -9.82 9.37 -8.50
N GLY A 40 -9.30 9.41 -9.73
CA GLY A 40 -8.15 8.60 -10.12
C GLY A 40 -6.92 8.90 -9.27
N PHE A 41 -6.63 10.18 -9.04
CA PHE A 41 -5.51 10.61 -8.21
C PHE A 41 -5.66 10.16 -6.75
N LEU A 42 -6.83 10.38 -6.15
CA LEU A 42 -7.09 9.96 -4.77
C LEU A 42 -6.87 8.45 -4.59
N VAL A 43 -7.45 7.63 -5.47
CA VAL A 43 -7.32 6.16 -5.41
C VAL A 43 -5.88 5.72 -5.64
N ALA A 44 -5.16 6.34 -6.59
CA ALA A 44 -3.79 5.99 -6.91
C ALA A 44 -2.79 6.37 -5.81
N VAL A 45 -2.98 7.49 -5.10
CA VAL A 45 -1.99 7.99 -4.12
C VAL A 45 -2.07 7.30 -2.76
N VAL A 46 -3.26 6.92 -2.31
CA VAL A 46 -3.49 6.28 -0.99
C VAL A 46 -2.50 5.15 -0.66
N PRO A 47 -2.22 4.15 -1.52
CA PRO A 47 -1.30 3.06 -1.20
C PRO A 47 0.15 3.52 -0.95
N PHE A 48 0.55 4.69 -1.44
CA PHE A 48 1.91 5.22 -1.28
C PHE A 48 2.10 5.98 0.04
N ILE A 49 1.03 6.45 0.69
CA ILE A 49 1.12 7.24 1.93
C ILE A 49 1.80 6.42 3.04
N GLY A 50 1.40 5.17 3.22
CA GLY A 50 1.99 4.28 4.23
C GLY A 50 3.48 4.02 3.99
N VAL A 51 3.88 3.89 2.73
CA VAL A 51 5.29 3.71 2.31
C VAL A 51 6.12 4.91 2.76
N ILE A 52 5.64 6.13 2.46
CA ILE A 52 6.29 7.37 2.85
C ILE A 52 6.42 7.44 4.38
N ILE A 53 5.33 7.24 5.13
CA ILE A 53 5.36 7.29 6.60
C ILE A 53 6.36 6.29 7.19
N TYR A 54 6.39 5.06 6.65
CA TYR A 54 7.31 4.03 7.09
C TYR A 54 8.76 4.42 6.84
N PHE A 55 9.11 4.91 5.66
CA PHE A 55 10.48 5.31 5.34
C PHE A 55 10.90 6.65 5.96
N LEU A 56 9.97 7.50 6.38
CA LEU A 56 10.30 8.70 7.14
C LEU A 56 10.54 8.40 8.63
N ILE A 57 9.71 7.54 9.24
CA ILE A 57 9.66 7.39 10.70
C ILE A 57 9.85 5.94 11.13
N GLY A 58 9.18 4.99 10.48
CA GLY A 58 9.09 3.59 10.89
C GLY A 58 10.40 2.82 10.76
N TYR A 59 11.17 3.03 9.69
CA TYR A 59 12.36 2.23 9.39
C TYR A 59 13.44 2.31 10.48
N LYS A 60 13.50 3.44 11.22
CA LYS A 60 14.46 3.66 12.30
C LYS A 60 14.10 2.93 13.60
N LYS A 61 12.87 2.41 13.71
CA LYS A 61 12.35 1.79 14.93
C LYS A 61 12.59 0.28 15.02
N GLY A 62 12.95 -0.37 13.91
CA GLY A 62 13.21 -1.81 13.87
C GLY A 62 14.65 -2.17 14.24
N LYS A 63 14.85 -3.26 14.98
CA LYS A 63 16.15 -3.91 15.16
C LYS A 63 16.16 -5.23 14.39
N ARG A 64 17.26 -5.52 13.68
CA ARG A 64 17.44 -6.85 13.09
C ARG A 64 17.73 -7.84 14.22
N PRO A 65 17.24 -9.10 14.14
CA PRO A 65 17.71 -10.15 15.02
C PRO A 65 19.24 -10.22 14.93
N VAL A 66 19.92 -10.26 16.07
CA VAL A 66 21.35 -10.54 16.10
C VAL A 66 21.51 -11.95 15.55
N ALA A 67 22.24 -12.10 14.44
CA ALA A 67 22.65 -13.41 13.98
C ALA A 67 23.53 -14.01 15.08
N GLU A 68 23.06 -15.05 15.78
CA GLU A 68 23.93 -15.81 16.66
C GLU A 68 25.06 -16.37 15.78
N GLY A 69 26.28 -15.87 15.99
CA GLY A 69 27.48 -16.47 15.46
C GLY A 69 27.62 -17.90 16.01
N PRO A 70 28.34 -18.80 15.33
CA PRO A 70 28.48 -20.17 15.80
C PRO A 70 29.05 -20.15 17.22
N ALA A 71 28.40 -20.88 18.13
CA ALA A 71 28.92 -21.09 19.47
C ALA A 71 30.24 -21.87 19.34
N ASP A 72 31.33 -21.22 19.76
CA ASP A 72 32.68 -21.77 19.81
C ASP A 72 32.77 -23.04 20.67
#